data_AF-A0A556VCE7-F1
#
_entry.id   AF-A0A556VCE7-F1
#
_cell.length_a   1.000
_cell.length_b   1.000
_cell.length_c   1.000
_cell.angle_alpha   90.00
_cell.angle_beta   90.00
_cell.angle_gamma   90.00
#
_symmetry.space_group_name_H-M   'P 1'
#
loop_
_entity.id
_entity.type
_entity.pdbx_description
1 polymer ?
#
loop_
_entity_poly.entity_id
_entity_poly.type
_entity_poly.pdbx_seq_one_letter_code
_entity_poly.pdbx_strand_id
1 'polypeptide(L)'
;MAEERKTSSEMTNAQLIQQVALLGWLNTDSVECKQFLTAVTGLQVTREVLTRLSGQGKVDAYRNDCIQSVVDFVKRNPRASERELNAEVEKNVLLFAARVQALDSSPLL
;
A
#
# COMPACT_ATOMS: atom_id res chain seq x y z
N MET A 1 -32.98 -6.35 -7.16
CA MET A 1 -32.83 -4.90 -7.48
C MET A 1 -31.37 -4.57 -7.29
N ALA A 2 -30.74 -4.00 -8.31
CA ALA A 2 -29.30 -3.83 -8.39
C ALA A 2 -28.80 -2.77 -7.39
N GLU A 3 -27.71 -3.10 -6.72
CA GLU A 3 -27.00 -2.24 -5.78
C GLU A 3 -26.29 -1.12 -6.54
N GLU A 4 -26.67 0.14 -6.29
CA GLU A 4 -25.98 1.30 -6.82
C GLU A 4 -24.54 1.33 -6.28
N ARG A 5 -23.58 0.89 -7.09
CA ARG A 5 -22.17 1.20 -6.88
C ARG A 5 -21.97 2.69 -7.09
N LYS A 6 -22.08 3.47 -6.02
CA LYS A 6 -21.68 4.87 -6.00
C LYS A 6 -20.15 4.93 -5.95
N THR A 7 -19.51 4.86 -7.11
CA THR A 7 -18.07 5.13 -7.24
C THR A 7 -17.82 6.63 -7.10
N SER A 8 -17.84 7.14 -5.87
CA SER A 8 -17.19 8.43 -5.59
C SER A 8 -15.69 8.15 -5.53
N SER A 9 -15.03 8.19 -6.69
CA SER A 9 -13.56 8.16 -6.76
C SER A 9 -13.06 9.55 -6.32
N GLU A 10 -13.10 9.81 -5.02
CA GLU A 10 -12.58 11.05 -4.46
C GLU A 10 -11.07 11.12 -4.70
N MET A 11 -10.62 12.22 -5.30
CA MET A 11 -9.20 12.45 -5.50
C MET A 11 -8.52 12.63 -4.15
N THR A 12 -7.35 12.02 -3.99
CA THR A 12 -6.51 12.27 -2.81
C THR A 12 -6.05 13.74 -2.81
N ASN A 13 -5.76 14.29 -1.62
CA ASN A 13 -5.27 15.67 -1.48
C ASN A 13 -4.03 15.96 -2.35
N ALA A 14 -3.13 14.98 -2.50
CA ALA A 14 -1.95 15.11 -3.35
C ALA A 14 -2.31 15.21 -4.85
N GLN A 15 -3.26 14.40 -5.31
CA GLN A 15 -3.77 14.47 -6.68
C GLN A 15 -4.48 15.81 -6.92
N LEU A 16 -5.28 16.29 -5.97
CA LEU A 16 -5.95 17.57 -6.07
C LEU A 16 -4.94 18.73 -6.17
N ILE A 17 -3.91 18.76 -5.32
CA ILE A 17 -2.86 19.78 -5.36
C ILE A 17 -2.13 19.78 -6.71
N GLN A 18 -1.84 18.61 -7.27
CA GLN A 18 -1.22 18.49 -8.58
C GLN A 18 -2.14 19.02 -9.69
N GLN A 19 -3.44 18.73 -9.64
CA GLN A 19 -4.42 19.25 -10.62
C GLN A 19 -4.57 20.76 -10.54
N VAL A 20 -4.54 21.35 -9.33
CA VAL A 20 -4.55 22.81 -9.14
C VAL A 20 -3.27 23.45 -9.71
N ALA A 21 -2.11 22.85 -9.46
CA ALA A 21 -0.83 23.32 -10.01
C ALA A 21 -0.82 23.27 -11.55
N LEU A 22 -1.32 22.18 -12.13
CA LEU A 22 -1.45 22.00 -13.56
C LEU A 22 -2.39 23.03 -14.19
N LEU A 23 -3.57 23.22 -13.61
CA LEU A 23 -4.54 24.20 -14.07
C LEU A 23 -3.96 25.63 -14.02
N GLY A 24 -3.25 25.96 -12.95
CA GLY A 24 -2.55 27.24 -12.81
C GLY A 24 -1.53 27.46 -13.91
N TRP A 25 -0.70 26.45 -14.20
CA TRP A 25 0.27 26.52 -15.30
C TRP A 25 -0.42 26.67 -16.67
N LEU A 26 -1.45 25.88 -16.98
CA LEU A 26 -2.16 25.97 -18.25
C LEU A 26 -2.86 27.32 -18.46
N ASN A 27 -3.34 27.95 -17.40
CA ASN A 27 -4.07 29.22 -17.47
C ASN A 27 -3.16 30.45 -17.55
N THR A 28 -1.93 30.36 -17.03
CA THR A 28 -1.03 31.51 -16.88
C THR A 28 0.28 31.39 -17.65
N ASP A 29 0.63 30.18 -18.11
CA ASP A 29 1.97 29.78 -18.57
C ASP A 29 3.11 30.29 -17.67
N SER A 30 2.84 30.43 -16.37
CA SER A 30 3.80 30.99 -15.42
C SER A 30 4.89 29.98 -15.06
N VAL A 31 6.11 30.49 -14.93
CA VAL A 31 7.30 29.71 -14.53
C VAL A 31 7.10 29.19 -13.10
N GLU A 32 6.45 29.96 -12.24
CA GLU A 32 6.17 29.62 -10.85
C GLU A 32 5.21 28.42 -10.74
N CYS A 33 4.11 28.42 -11.52
CA CYS A 33 3.20 27.27 -11.54
C CYS A 33 3.89 26.03 -12.12
N LYS A 34 4.76 26.18 -13.12
CA LYS A 34 5.55 25.06 -13.67
C LYS A 34 6.52 24.50 -12.64
N GLN A 35 7.22 25.36 -11.88
CA GLN A 35 8.12 24.92 -10.80
C GLN A 35 7.35 24.22 -9.69
N PHE A 36 6.19 24.75 -9.28
CA PHE A 36 5.36 24.14 -8.27
C PHE A 36 4.83 22.76 -8.71
N LEU A 37 4.31 22.64 -9.94
CA LEU A 37 3.88 21.37 -10.51
C LEU A 37 5.03 20.36 -10.58
N THR A 38 6.22 20.82 -10.98
CA THR A 38 7.43 19.97 -11.05
C THR A 38 7.82 19.46 -9.67
N ALA A 39 7.78 20.29 -8.63
CA ALA A 39 8.10 19.90 -7.27
C ALA A 39 7.11 18.86 -6.71
N VAL A 40 5.80 19.12 -6.88
CA VAL A 40 4.74 18.20 -6.42
C VAL A 40 4.85 16.86 -7.14
N THR A 41 5.03 16.87 -8.46
CA THR A 41 5.16 15.65 -9.26
C THR A 41 6.44 14.90 -8.91
N GLY A 42 7.56 15.59 -8.78
CA GLY A 42 8.86 15.01 -8.42
C GLY A 42 8.83 14.32 -7.06
N LEU A 43 8.20 14.93 -6.05
CA LEU A 43 8.02 14.32 -4.74
C LEU A 43 7.19 13.03 -4.82
N GLN A 44 6.07 13.05 -5.56
CA GLN A 44 5.22 11.86 -5.71
C GLN A 44 5.95 10.72 -6.42
N VAL A 45 6.65 11.01 -7.52
CA VAL A 45 7.44 10.01 -8.25
C VAL A 45 8.55 9.46 -7.36
N THR A 46 9.27 10.32 -6.65
CA THR A 46 10.37 9.90 -5.75
C THR A 46 9.85 8.97 -4.66
N ARG A 47 8.72 9.32 -4.03
CA ARG A 47 8.06 8.47 -3.02
C ARG A 47 7.68 7.11 -3.60
N GLU A 48 7.05 7.09 -4.77
CA GLU A 48 6.60 5.84 -5.41
C GLU A 48 7.79 4.95 -5.81
N VAL A 49 8.86 5.55 -6.37
CA VAL A 49 10.10 4.83 -6.68
C VAL A 49 10.73 4.27 -5.41
N LEU A 50 10.85 5.07 -4.35
CA LEU A 50 11.37 4.60 -3.06
C LEU A 50 10.53 3.48 -2.48
N THR A 51 9.20 3.57 -2.52
CA THR A 51 8.31 2.50 -2.04
C THR A 51 8.44 1.21 -2.87
N ARG A 52 8.64 1.32 -4.19
CA ARG A 52 8.85 0.16 -5.07
C ARG A 52 10.21 -0.50 -4.86
N LEU A 53 11.26 0.31 -4.68
CA LEU A 53 12.62 -0.18 -4.50
C LEU A 53 12.91 -0.63 -3.06
N SER A 54 12.29 -0.03 -2.05
CA SER A 54 12.52 -0.40 -0.65
C SER A 54 11.95 -1.77 -0.27
N GLY A 55 11.15 -2.39 -1.14
CA GLY A 55 10.48 -3.66 -0.85
C GLY A 55 9.43 -3.58 0.26
N GLN A 56 9.20 -2.41 0.87
CA GLN A 56 8.25 -2.21 1.97
C GLN A 56 6.83 -2.64 1.59
N GLY A 57 6.41 -2.35 0.34
CA GLY A 57 5.10 -2.79 -0.14
C GLY A 57 4.93 -4.32 -0.14
N LYS A 58 6.02 -5.09 -0.36
CA LYS A 58 5.98 -6.56 -0.29
C LYS A 58 5.96 -7.06 1.16
N VAL A 59 6.67 -6.39 2.06
CA VAL A 59 6.62 -6.71 3.51
C VAL A 59 5.22 -6.45 4.07
N ASP A 60 4.61 -5.31 3.72
CA ASP A 60 3.23 -4.99 4.12
C ASP A 60 2.22 -5.99 3.54
N ALA A 61 2.41 -6.42 2.28
CA ALA A 61 1.59 -7.48 1.69
C ALA A 61 1.69 -8.79 2.47
N TYR A 62 2.90 -9.26 2.80
CA TYR A 62 3.07 -10.48 3.58
C TYR A 62 2.52 -10.36 5.01
N ARG A 63 2.60 -9.17 5.62
CA ARG A 63 1.98 -8.90 6.91
C ARG A 63 0.46 -9.05 6.82
N ASN A 64 -0.15 -8.45 5.80
CA ASN A 64 -1.60 -8.54 5.58
C ASN A 64 -2.04 -9.99 5.32
N ASP A 65 -1.30 -10.75 4.51
CA ASP A 65 -1.56 -12.17 4.26
C ASP A 65 -1.51 -13.01 5.56
N CYS A 66 -0.51 -12.75 6.42
CA CYS A 66 -0.37 -13.42 7.71
C CYS A 66 -1.60 -13.15 8.60
N ILE A 67 -2.00 -11.88 8.74
CA ILE A 67 -3.17 -11.49 9.53
C ILE A 67 -4.43 -12.13 8.96
N GLN A 68 -4.63 -12.05 7.64
CA GLN A 68 -5.81 -12.59 6.98
C GLN A 68 -5.92 -14.10 7.17
N SER A 69 -4.80 -14.83 7.09
CA SER A 69 -4.77 -16.28 7.28
C SER A 69 -5.18 -16.69 8.70
N VAL A 70 -4.71 -15.97 9.71
CA VAL A 70 -5.12 -16.18 11.11
C VAL A 70 -6.60 -15.85 11.30
N VAL A 71 -7.06 -14.71 10.76
CA VAL A 71 -8.47 -14.31 10.83
C VAL A 71 -9.38 -15.36 10.19
N ASP A 72 -9.00 -15.88 9.03
CA ASP A 72 -9.76 -16.91 8.34
C ASP A 72 -9.78 -18.23 9.12
N PHE A 73 -8.68 -18.59 9.77
CA PHE A 73 -8.64 -19.75 10.65
C PHE A 73 -9.58 -19.60 11.83
N VAL A 74 -9.56 -18.46 12.53
CA VAL A 74 -10.45 -18.18 13.67
C VAL A 74 -11.91 -18.24 13.24
N LYS A 75 -12.25 -17.64 12.08
CA LYS A 75 -13.63 -17.65 11.55
C LYS A 75 -14.11 -19.06 11.22
N ARG A 76 -13.23 -19.91 10.67
CA ARG A 76 -13.56 -21.30 10.31
C ARG A 76 -13.58 -22.23 11.51
N ASN A 77 -12.83 -21.91 12.57
CA ASN A 77 -12.68 -22.73 13.77
C ASN A 77 -13.09 -21.94 15.04
N PRO A 78 -14.38 -21.57 15.20
CA PRO A 78 -14.83 -20.71 16.31
C PRO A 78 -14.72 -21.36 17.70
N ARG A 79 -14.43 -22.66 17.77
CA ARG A 79 -14.22 -23.42 19.01
C ARG A 79 -12.78 -23.93 19.15
N ALA A 80 -11.85 -23.42 18.33
CA ALA A 80 -10.44 -23.77 18.46
C ALA A 80 -9.95 -23.49 19.88
N SER A 81 -9.24 -24.45 20.44
CA SER A 81 -8.54 -24.26 21.71
C SER A 81 -7.43 -23.22 21.57
N GLU A 82 -7.03 -22.62 22.69
CA GLU A 82 -5.91 -21.67 22.72
C GLU A 82 -4.63 -22.29 22.15
N ARG A 83 -4.40 -23.59 22.37
CA ARG A 83 -3.26 -24.31 21.81
C ARG A 83 -3.31 -24.38 20.28
N GLU A 84 -4.47 -24.63 19.70
CA GLU A 84 -4.66 -24.69 18.25
C GLU A 84 -4.53 -23.29 17.62
N LEU A 85 -5.06 -22.26 18.29
CA LEU A 85 -4.89 -20.87 17.87
C LEU A 85 -3.43 -20.45 17.88
N ASN A 86 -2.71 -20.73 18.98
CA ASN A 86 -1.29 -20.40 19.10
C ASN A 86 -0.45 -21.11 18.05
N ALA A 87 -0.74 -22.40 17.77
CA ALA A 87 -0.05 -23.14 16.73
C ALA A 87 -0.26 -22.55 15.33
N GLU A 88 -1.50 -22.13 15.00
CA GLU A 88 -1.75 -21.50 13.70
C GLU A 88 -1.13 -20.11 13.60
N VAL A 89 -1.16 -19.30 14.68
CA VAL A 89 -0.48 -18.00 14.72
C VAL A 89 1.02 -18.18 14.53
N GLU A 90 1.65 -19.08 15.27
CA GLU A 90 3.09 -19.37 15.19
C GLU A 90 3.49 -19.79 13.77
N LYS A 91 2.74 -20.71 13.17
CA LYS A 91 2.93 -21.15 11.79
C LYS A 91 2.87 -19.99 10.79
N ASN A 92 1.88 -19.11 10.90
CA ASN A 92 1.75 -17.97 9.97
C ASN A 92 2.84 -16.93 10.19
N VAL A 93 3.26 -16.69 11.44
CA VAL A 93 4.38 -15.78 11.77
C VAL A 93 5.71 -16.32 11.24
N LEU A 94 5.97 -17.63 11.35
CA LEU A 94 7.17 -18.26 10.78
C LEU A 94 7.19 -18.15 9.25
N LEU A 95 6.05 -18.37 8.59
CA LEU A 95 5.93 -18.20 7.15
C LEU A 95 6.18 -16.74 6.73
N PHE A 96 5.63 -15.78 7.46
CA PHE A 96 5.89 -14.36 7.25
C PHE A 96 7.39 -14.04 7.38
N ALA A 97 8.03 -14.48 8.47
CA ALA A 97 9.45 -14.24 8.71
C ALA A 97 10.33 -14.81 7.59
N ALA A 98 10.06 -16.04 7.15
CA ALA A 98 10.77 -16.66 6.03
C ALA A 98 10.61 -15.88 4.72
N ARG A 99 9.40 -15.38 4.43
CA ARG A 99 9.13 -14.56 3.25
C ARG A 99 9.83 -13.20 3.30
N VAL A 100 9.88 -12.55 4.46
CA VAL A 100 10.62 -11.29 4.65
C VAL A 100 12.12 -11.51 4.47
N GLN A 101 12.68 -12.56 5.08
CA GLN A 101 14.10 -12.90 4.93
C GLN A 101 14.49 -13.16 3.46
N ALA A 102 13.61 -13.80 2.69
CA ALA A 102 13.82 -14.04 1.26
C ALA A 102 13.79 -12.74 0.42
N LEU A 103 13.05 -11.72 0.86
CA LEU A 103 13.07 -10.40 0.22
C LEU A 103 14.38 -9.67 0.48
N ASP A 104 14.85 -9.67 1.73
CA ASP A 104 16.12 -9.04 2.11
C ASP A 104 17.32 -9.67 1.38
N SER A 105 17.21 -10.96 1.07
CA SER A 105 18.24 -11.74 0.37
C SER A 105 18.16 -11.62 -1.16
N SER A 106 17.09 -11.05 -1.71
CA SER A 106 16.94 -10.85 -3.16
C SER A 106 17.58 -9.53 -3.57
N PRO A 107 18.47 -9.50 -4.57
CA PRO A 107 19.05 -8.26 -5.04
C PRO A 107 17.94 -7.35 -5.56
N LEU A 108 17.86 -6.15 -4.98
CA LEU A 108 17.11 -5.04 -5.54
C LEU A 108 17.74 -4.75 -6.90
N LEU A 109 16.97 -4.94 -7.99
CA LEU A 109 17.35 -4.39 -9.30
C LEU A 109 17.61 -2.89 -9.18
#